data_AF-D7TKM7-F1
#
_entry.id   AF-D7TKM7-F1
#
_cell.length_a   1.000
_cell.length_b   1.000
_cell.length_c   1.000
_cell.angle_alpha   90.00
_cell.angle_beta   90.00
_cell.angle_gamma   90.00
#
_symmetry.space_group_name_H-M   'P 1'
#
loop_
_entity.id
_entity.type
_entity.pdbx_description
1 polymer ?
#
loop_
_entity_poly.entity_id
_entity_poly.type
_entity_poly.pdbx_seq_one_letter_code
_entity_poly.pdbx_strand_id
1 'polypeptide(L)'
;MEDYIVAEKRQINGNELGLYAIFDGHSGKQVAEYLHSHLFDNILQKPDFWTNPKRQRWICVQTFRSVPRVDGQLAMARAIGDEKLKEHITSEPDVAIVMMDTDVKFIILADDGLWNVMSNQEAADCIRELRDGQETYEELIKEALSRGSHEDISCVVVAFH
;
A
#
# COMPACT_ATOMS: atom_id res chain seq x y z
N MET A 1 -12.16 -4.92 11.84
CA MET A 1 -11.14 -4.77 10.80
C MET A 1 -11.85 -4.23 9.57
N GLU A 2 -11.49 -3.00 9.18
CA GLU A 2 -12.01 -2.31 8.00
C GLU A 2 -11.06 -2.49 6.81
N ASP A 3 -9.88 -3.03 7.08
CA ASP A 3 -8.81 -3.31 6.13
C ASP A 3 -9.14 -4.44 5.17
N TYR A 4 -8.65 -4.30 3.94
CA TYR A 4 -8.68 -5.35 2.94
C TYR A 4 -7.30 -5.52 2.31
N ILE A 5 -6.83 -6.76 2.29
CA ILE A 5 -5.60 -7.14 1.59
C ILE A 5 -5.97 -7.77 0.24
N VAL A 6 -5.33 -7.30 -0.82
CA VAL A 6 -5.42 -7.87 -2.17
C VAL A 6 -4.07 -8.45 -2.56
N ALA A 7 -4.10 -9.70 -3.02
CA ALA A 7 -2.98 -10.36 -3.67
C ALA A 7 -3.53 -11.22 -4.81
N GLU A 8 -3.63 -10.63 -6.00
CA GLU A 8 -4.23 -11.26 -7.18
C GLU A 8 -3.24 -11.28 -8.35
N LYS A 9 -3.19 -12.38 -9.09
CA LYS A 9 -2.43 -12.51 -10.34
C LYS A 9 -3.35 -12.84 -11.50
N ARG A 10 -3.07 -12.28 -12.68
CA ARG A 10 -3.81 -12.52 -13.93
C ARG A 10 -2.85 -12.69 -15.10
N GLN A 11 -3.25 -13.53 -16.05
CA GLN A 11 -2.59 -13.66 -17.34
C GLN A 11 -3.40 -12.90 -18.38
N ILE A 12 -2.85 -11.82 -18.93
CA ILE A 12 -3.54 -10.93 -19.88
C ILE A 12 -2.62 -10.65 -21.07
N ASN A 13 -3.08 -10.99 -22.28
CA ASN A 13 -2.34 -10.77 -23.53
C ASN A 13 -0.91 -11.35 -23.50
N GLY A 14 -0.70 -12.48 -22.82
CA GLY A 14 0.61 -13.12 -22.67
C GLY A 14 1.51 -12.51 -21.59
N ASN A 15 1.03 -11.53 -20.82
CA ASN A 15 1.74 -10.95 -19.69
C ASN A 15 1.14 -11.43 -18.37
N GLU A 16 2.00 -11.74 -17.39
CA GLU A 16 1.57 -11.91 -16.00
C GLU A 16 1.47 -10.53 -15.34
N LEU A 17 0.30 -10.21 -14.80
CA LEU A 17 0.06 -9.00 -14.02
C LEU A 17 -0.32 -9.39 -12.59
N GLY A 18 0.35 -8.78 -11.60
CA GLY A 18 -0.01 -8.90 -10.19
C GLY A 18 -0.57 -7.58 -9.66
N LEU A 19 -1.69 -7.64 -8.92
CA LEU A 19 -2.15 -6.56 -8.06
C LEU A 19 -1.95 -6.98 -6.61
N TYR A 20 -1.13 -6.21 -5.91
CA TYR A 20 -0.89 -6.34 -4.48
C TYR A 20 -1.22 -5.01 -3.82
N ALA A 21 -2.15 -5.01 -2.86
CA ALA A 21 -2.62 -3.78 -2.23
C ALA A 21 -3.09 -4.03 -0.80
N ILE A 22 -3.01 -2.98 0.01
CA ILE A 22 -3.65 -2.89 1.33
C ILE A 22 -4.58 -1.69 1.23
N PHE A 23 -5.86 -1.90 1.52
CA PHE A 23 -6.83 -0.84 1.68
C PHE A 23 -7.09 -0.67 3.18
N ASP A 24 -6.40 0.29 3.78
CA ASP A 24 -6.66 0.75 5.13
C ASP A 24 -7.96 1.59 5.12
N GLY A 25 -9.04 0.98 5.60
CA GLY A 25 -10.37 1.56 5.56
C GLY A 25 -10.69 2.32 6.84
N HIS A 26 -11.42 3.44 6.73
CA HIS A 26 -11.92 4.17 7.89
C HIS A 26 -13.41 4.52 7.76
N SER A 27 -14.07 4.61 8.91
CA SER A 27 -15.48 5.04 9.01
C SER A 27 -16.47 4.15 8.25
N GLY A 28 -16.14 2.86 8.11
CA GLY A 28 -16.92 1.85 7.42
C GLY A 28 -16.11 1.11 6.35
N LYS A 29 -16.49 -0.14 6.11
CA LYS A 29 -15.81 -1.03 5.17
C LYS A 29 -16.19 -0.84 3.69
N GLN A 30 -17.20 -0.03 3.38
CA GLN A 30 -17.83 -0.04 2.04
C GLN A 30 -16.88 0.39 0.93
N VAL A 31 -16.02 1.38 1.19
CA VAL A 31 -15.06 1.87 0.19
C VAL A 31 -13.98 0.83 -0.05
N ALA A 32 -13.38 0.28 1.02
CA ALA A 32 -12.35 -0.74 0.92
C ALA A 32 -12.88 -2.02 0.23
N GLU A 33 -14.12 -2.43 0.55
CA GLU A 33 -14.82 -3.55 -0.08
C GLU A 33 -15.06 -3.30 -1.59
N TYR A 34 -15.47 -2.09 -1.97
CA TYR A 34 -15.62 -1.72 -3.37
C TYR A 34 -14.29 -1.75 -4.13
N LEU A 35 -13.21 -1.21 -3.53
CA LEU A 35 -11.88 -1.21 -4.13
C LEU A 35 -11.34 -2.63 -4.30
N HIS A 36 -11.49 -3.47 -3.29
CA HIS A 36 -11.14 -4.89 -3.35
C HIS A 36 -11.76 -5.58 -4.57
N SER A 37 -13.04 -5.32 -4.85
CA SER A 37 -13.74 -6.00 -5.95
C SER A 37 -13.55 -5.37 -7.34
N HIS A 38 -13.16 -4.08 -7.44
CA HIS A 38 -13.24 -3.35 -8.72
C HIS A 38 -11.93 -2.65 -9.13
N LEU A 39 -10.99 -2.41 -8.21
CA LEU A 39 -9.83 -1.56 -8.51
C LEU A 39 -8.97 -2.13 -9.64
N PHE A 40 -8.72 -3.46 -9.65
CA PHE A 40 -7.90 -4.08 -10.68
C PHE A 40 -8.50 -3.87 -12.08
N ASP A 41 -9.79 -4.16 -12.23
CA ASP A 41 -10.50 -3.98 -13.52
C ASP A 41 -10.51 -2.51 -13.94
N ASN A 42 -10.75 -1.60 -13.00
CA ASN A 42 -10.76 -0.16 -13.27
C ASN A 42 -9.40 0.36 -13.75
N ILE A 43 -8.29 -0.17 -13.20
CA ILE A 43 -6.93 0.17 -13.64
C ILE A 43 -6.69 -0.37 -15.06
N LEU A 44 -7.01 -1.64 -15.31
CA LEU A 44 -6.77 -2.30 -16.60
C LEU A 44 -7.57 -1.68 -17.76
N GLN A 45 -8.74 -1.10 -17.47
CA GLN A 45 -9.58 -0.41 -18.43
C GLN A 45 -9.12 1.02 -18.76
N LYS A 46 -8.11 1.56 -18.06
CA LYS A 46 -7.59 2.91 -18.37
C LYS A 46 -6.91 2.90 -19.75
N PRO A 47 -7.28 3.82 -20.67
CA PRO A 47 -6.73 3.85 -22.03
C PRO A 47 -5.20 3.93 -22.08
N ASP A 48 -4.61 4.64 -21.12
CA ASP A 48 -3.17 4.89 -21.05
C ASP A 48 -2.40 3.84 -20.23
N PHE A 49 -3.09 2.87 -19.60
CA PHE A 49 -2.41 1.87 -18.76
C PHE A 49 -1.36 1.07 -19.54
N TRP A 50 -1.67 0.68 -20.77
CA TRP A 50 -0.78 -0.14 -21.59
C TRP A 50 0.25 0.68 -22.39
N THR A 51 0.06 1.98 -22.52
CA THR A 51 0.84 2.83 -23.44
C THR A 51 1.68 3.87 -22.71
N ASN A 52 1.21 4.43 -21.59
CA ASN A 52 1.92 5.44 -20.80
C ASN A 52 1.35 5.59 -19.36
N PRO A 53 1.77 4.74 -18.40
CA PRO A 53 1.24 4.81 -17.04
C PRO A 53 1.66 6.04 -16.21
N LYS A 54 2.52 6.94 -16.75
CA LYS A 54 3.25 7.96 -15.95
C LYS A 54 2.48 9.24 -15.62
N ARG A 55 1.23 9.38 -16.07
CA ARG A 55 0.65 10.72 -16.24
C ARG A 55 -0.11 11.26 -15.03
N GLN A 56 0.43 11.15 -13.82
CA GLN A 56 -0.03 11.90 -12.63
C GLN A 56 1.16 12.19 -11.70
N ARG A 57 1.40 13.46 -11.35
CA ARG A 57 2.50 13.93 -10.47
C ARG A 57 1.87 14.76 -9.34
N TRP A 58 2.30 14.62 -8.08
CA TRP A 58 3.21 15.52 -7.33
C TRP A 58 3.28 15.14 -5.82
N ILE A 59 4.52 15.04 -5.31
CA ILE A 59 5.15 15.27 -3.98
C ILE A 59 4.34 15.17 -2.65
N CYS A 60 4.96 14.43 -1.71
CA CYS A 60 4.67 14.29 -0.27
C CYS A 60 5.28 15.41 0.59
N VAL A 61 4.61 15.81 1.68
CA VAL A 61 5.21 16.60 2.77
C VAL A 61 4.84 15.96 4.11
N GLN A 62 5.86 15.65 4.92
CA GLN A 62 5.74 15.13 6.28
C GLN A 62 6.47 16.09 7.23
N THR A 63 5.87 16.49 8.36
CA THR A 63 6.58 16.83 9.63
C THR A 63 5.65 17.01 10.85
N PHE A 64 5.99 16.28 11.93
CA PHE A 64 5.99 16.51 13.39
C PHE A 64 4.80 17.07 14.22
N ARG A 65 4.46 16.24 15.24
CA ARG A 65 3.74 16.45 16.53
C ARG A 65 2.31 17.00 16.45
N SER A 66 1.37 16.12 16.86
CA SER A 66 -0.05 16.04 16.51
C SER A 66 -0.24 15.67 15.03
N VAL A 67 -0.97 14.58 14.76
CA VAL A 67 -1.26 14.16 13.37
C VAL A 67 -2.13 15.25 12.76
N PRO A 68 -1.64 16.02 11.76
CA PRO A 68 -2.43 17.08 11.16
C PRO A 68 -3.68 16.47 10.53
N ARG A 69 -4.83 17.12 10.75
CA ARG A 69 -6.11 16.67 10.20
C ARG A 69 -6.69 17.71 9.25
N VAL A 70 -7.10 17.28 8.07
CA VAL A 70 -7.88 18.09 7.12
C VAL A 70 -9.21 18.43 7.77
N ASP A 71 -9.51 19.72 7.87
CA ASP A 71 -10.66 20.29 8.60
C ASP A 71 -10.82 19.79 10.04
N GLY A 72 -9.72 19.37 10.69
CA GLY A 72 -9.75 18.76 12.01
C GLY A 72 -10.36 17.35 12.05
N GLN A 73 -10.73 16.77 10.90
CA GLN A 73 -11.43 15.49 10.79
C GLN A 73 -10.52 14.36 10.33
N LEU A 74 -9.94 14.47 9.13
CA LEU A 74 -9.23 13.35 8.47
C LEU A 74 -7.72 13.50 8.56
N ALA A 75 -7.03 12.47 9.05
CA ALA A 75 -5.56 12.46 9.23
C ALA A 75 -4.76 12.26 7.93
N MET A 76 -5.42 12.35 6.77
CA MET A 76 -4.87 12.09 5.44
C MET A 76 -5.30 13.18 4.46
N ALA A 77 -4.40 13.57 3.55
CA ALA A 77 -4.69 14.52 2.48
C ALA A 77 -5.20 13.85 1.19
N ARG A 78 -5.16 12.52 1.14
CA ARG A 78 -5.64 11.72 0.00
C ARG A 78 -6.41 10.51 0.51
N ALA A 79 -7.54 10.22 -0.12
CA ALA A 79 -8.34 9.03 0.13
C ALA A 79 -9.30 8.81 -1.04
N ILE A 80 -9.71 7.57 -1.28
CA ILE A 80 -10.89 7.26 -2.09
C ILE A 80 -12.08 7.23 -1.13
N GLY A 81 -13.27 7.70 -1.53
CA GLY A 81 -14.39 7.90 -0.59
C GLY A 81 -14.38 9.30 0.00
N ASP A 82 -14.79 9.50 1.26
CA ASP A 82 -14.75 10.81 1.96
C ASP A 82 -15.34 11.98 1.16
N GLU A 83 -16.49 11.75 0.53
CA GLU A 83 -17.13 12.70 -0.39
C GLU A 83 -17.23 14.12 0.18
N LYS A 84 -17.57 14.23 1.48
CA LYS A 84 -17.74 15.50 2.19
C LYS A 84 -16.46 16.34 2.31
N LEU A 85 -15.28 15.72 2.14
CA LEU A 85 -13.97 16.39 2.26
C LEU A 85 -13.29 16.59 0.90
N LYS A 86 -13.93 16.24 -0.21
CA LYS A 86 -13.31 16.27 -1.56
C LYS A 86 -12.89 17.64 -2.07
N GLU A 87 -13.37 18.71 -1.46
CA GLU A 87 -12.85 20.06 -1.76
C GLU A 87 -11.44 20.27 -1.17
N HIS A 88 -11.06 19.49 -0.16
CA HIS A 88 -9.80 19.66 0.59
C HIS A 88 -8.85 18.46 0.48
N ILE A 89 -9.33 17.31 -0.02
CA ILE A 89 -8.53 16.10 -0.26
C ILE A 89 -8.68 15.62 -1.71
N THR A 90 -7.72 14.82 -2.17
CA THR A 90 -7.77 14.24 -3.53
C THR A 90 -7.91 12.71 -3.50
N SER A 91 -8.55 12.15 -4.53
CA SER A 91 -8.53 10.70 -4.81
C SER A 91 -7.42 10.31 -5.80
N GLU A 92 -6.64 11.28 -6.29
CA GLU A 92 -5.61 11.03 -7.31
C GLU A 92 -4.39 10.33 -6.70
N PRO A 93 -4.00 9.15 -7.23
CA PRO A 93 -2.84 8.40 -6.72
C PRO A 93 -1.51 9.02 -7.15
N ASP A 94 -0.46 8.73 -6.40
CA ASP A 94 0.91 8.86 -6.92
C ASP A 94 1.30 7.58 -7.66
N VAL A 95 1.72 7.73 -8.92
CA VAL A 95 2.06 6.59 -9.78
C VAL A 95 3.53 6.65 -10.17
N ALA A 96 4.25 5.57 -9.87
CA ALA A 96 5.63 5.36 -10.29
C ALA A 96 5.74 4.07 -11.12
N ILE A 97 6.57 4.12 -12.16
CA ILE A 97 6.96 2.93 -12.93
C ILE A 97 8.42 2.67 -12.61
N VAL A 98 8.68 1.52 -12.01
CA VAL A 98 10.02 1.06 -11.68
C VAL A 98 10.28 -0.22 -12.45
N MET A 99 11.38 -0.26 -13.19
CA MET A 99 11.84 -1.50 -13.80
C MET A 99 12.40 -2.37 -12.68
N MET A 100 11.90 -3.60 -12.54
CA MET A 100 12.45 -4.55 -11.59
C MET A 100 13.66 -5.24 -12.22
N ASP A 101 14.81 -5.02 -11.62
CA ASP A 101 16.05 -5.72 -11.96
C ASP A 101 16.02 -7.12 -11.32
N THR A 102 16.85 -8.03 -11.83
CA THR A 102 16.88 -9.44 -11.39
C THR A 102 17.42 -9.64 -9.97
N ASP A 103 17.91 -8.59 -9.33
CA ASP A 103 18.44 -8.59 -7.96
C ASP A 103 17.38 -8.17 -6.92
N VAL A 104 16.20 -7.69 -7.36
CA VAL A 104 15.09 -7.40 -6.47
C VAL A 104 14.55 -8.70 -5.90
N LYS A 105 14.75 -8.91 -4.60
CA LYS A 105 14.31 -10.13 -3.90
C LYS A 105 12.85 -10.07 -3.46
N PHE A 106 12.38 -8.90 -3.05
CA PHE A 106 11.03 -8.73 -2.53
C PHE A 106 10.57 -7.27 -2.57
N ILE A 107 9.25 -7.09 -2.49
CA ILE A 107 8.57 -5.83 -2.20
C ILE A 107 7.78 -6.00 -0.91
N ILE A 108 7.85 -5.01 -0.02
CA ILE A 108 7.06 -4.93 1.22
C ILE A 108 6.00 -3.85 1.02
N LEU A 109 4.74 -4.20 1.21
CA LEU A 109 3.64 -3.25 1.39
C LEU A 109 3.13 -3.41 2.82
N ALA A 110 2.97 -2.29 3.53
CA ALA A 110 2.38 -2.29 4.86
C ALA A 110 1.68 -0.95 5.12
N ASP A 111 0.79 -0.93 6.10
CA ASP A 111 0.20 0.28 6.66
C ASP A 111 1.15 1.00 7.63
N ASP A 112 0.65 2.08 8.24
CA ASP A 112 1.41 2.89 9.19
C ASP A 112 1.74 2.14 10.48
N GLY A 113 0.97 1.12 10.87
CA GLY A 113 1.25 0.25 12.00
C GLY A 113 2.66 -0.37 11.95
N LEU A 114 3.19 -0.65 10.75
CA LEU A 114 4.60 -1.04 10.55
C LEU A 114 5.52 0.19 10.45
N TRP A 115 5.20 1.14 9.56
CA TRP A 115 6.12 2.23 9.18
C TRP A 115 6.29 3.31 10.26
N ASN A 116 5.40 3.37 11.25
CA ASN A 116 5.52 4.25 12.41
C ASN A 116 6.68 3.85 13.34
N VAL A 117 7.11 2.58 13.32
CA VAL A 117 8.12 2.03 14.24
C VAL A 117 9.36 1.45 13.54
N MET A 118 9.33 1.30 12.22
CA MET A 118 10.43 0.77 11.42
C MET A 118 10.66 1.62 10.17
N SER A 119 11.92 1.91 9.88
CA SER A 119 12.31 2.49 8.59
C SER A 119 12.33 1.44 7.47
N ASN A 120 12.29 1.90 6.22
CA ASN A 120 12.36 1.04 5.03
C ASN A 120 13.56 0.08 5.08
N GLN A 121 14.72 0.56 5.51
CA GLN A 121 15.93 -0.25 5.57
C GLN A 121 15.87 -1.29 6.69
N GLU A 122 15.34 -0.94 7.87
CA GLU A 122 15.18 -1.87 8.99
C GLU A 122 14.21 -3.00 8.64
N ALA A 123 13.09 -2.67 7.98
CA ALA A 123 12.14 -3.68 7.50
C ALA A 123 12.79 -4.60 6.46
N ALA A 124 13.54 -4.05 5.50
CA ALA A 124 14.25 -4.85 4.52
C ALA A 124 15.33 -5.75 5.14
N ASP A 125 16.10 -5.24 6.11
CA ASP A 125 17.13 -5.99 6.83
C ASP A 125 16.51 -7.13 7.67
N CYS A 126 15.35 -6.88 8.30
CA CYS A 126 14.61 -7.84 9.11
C CYS A 126 14.30 -9.14 8.35
N ILE A 127 13.90 -9.03 7.08
CA ILE A 127 13.49 -10.19 6.28
C ILE A 127 14.51 -10.65 5.25
N ARG A 128 15.65 -9.95 5.09
CA ARG A 128 16.65 -10.23 4.04
C ARG A 128 17.26 -11.63 4.15
N GLU A 129 17.49 -12.08 5.38
CA GLU A 129 18.19 -13.34 5.67
C GLU A 129 17.22 -14.50 5.95
N LEU A 130 15.91 -14.27 5.84
CA LEU A 130 14.91 -15.33 6.00
C LEU A 130 15.01 -16.32 4.86
N ARG A 131 14.93 -17.61 5.21
CA ARG A 131 15.01 -18.71 4.23
C ARG A 131 13.64 -18.99 3.63
N ASP A 132 13.63 -19.60 2.45
CA ASP A 132 12.41 -20.10 1.82
C ASP A 132 11.58 -20.94 2.81
N GLY A 133 10.31 -20.58 2.98
CA GLY A 133 9.36 -21.26 3.86
C GLY A 133 9.20 -20.64 5.27
N GLN A 134 9.96 -19.60 5.63
CA GLN A 134 9.61 -18.74 6.77
C GLN A 134 8.60 -17.68 6.34
N GLU A 135 7.57 -17.46 7.14
CA GLU A 135 6.55 -16.44 6.86
C GLU A 135 7.15 -15.05 7.11
N THR A 136 7.65 -14.43 6.04
CA THR A 136 8.40 -13.17 6.09
C THR A 136 7.60 -12.01 6.70
N TYR A 137 6.28 -11.99 6.49
CA TYR A 137 5.41 -10.96 7.06
C TYR A 137 5.22 -11.11 8.58
N GLU A 138 5.24 -12.32 9.14
CA GLU A 138 5.08 -12.53 10.58
C GLU A 138 6.26 -11.95 11.37
N GLU A 139 7.48 -12.06 10.83
CA GLU A 139 8.67 -11.49 11.47
C GLU A 139 8.64 -9.97 11.45
N LEU A 140 8.13 -9.35 10.38
CA LEU A 140 7.91 -7.89 10.34
C LEU A 140 6.91 -7.43 11.40
N ILE A 141 5.78 -8.13 11.52
CA ILE A 141 4.75 -7.82 12.54
C ILE A 141 5.34 -7.99 13.94
N LYS A 142 6.05 -9.11 14.18
CA LYS A 142 6.68 -9.39 15.47
C LYS A 142 7.72 -8.34 15.85
N GLU A 143 8.54 -7.89 14.91
CA GLU A 143 9.54 -6.84 15.15
C GLU A 143 8.88 -5.48 15.41
N ALA A 144 7.82 -5.11 14.67
CA ALA A 144 7.08 -3.88 14.92
C ALA A 144 6.40 -3.87 16.30
N LEU A 145 5.81 -5.00 16.71
CA LEU A 145 5.24 -5.15 18.06
C LEU A 145 6.32 -5.07 19.15
N SER A 146 7.50 -5.65 18.92
CA SER A 146 8.63 -5.58 19.87
C SER A 146 9.13 -4.14 20.07
N ARG A 147 8.99 -3.30 19.03
CA ARG A 147 9.30 -1.86 19.03
C ARG A 147 8.20 -0.97 19.58
N GLY A 148 7.08 -1.55 20.02
CA GLY A 148 6.00 -0.84 20.68
C GLY A 148 4.92 -0.31 19.73
N SER A 149 4.74 -0.90 18.55
CA SER A 149 3.53 -0.65 17.77
C SER A 149 2.29 -1.07 18.56
N HIS A 150 1.25 -0.25 18.53
CA HIS A 150 -0.01 -0.45 19.23
C HIS A 150 -1.21 -0.50 18.26
N GLU A 151 -0.92 -0.49 16.95
CA GLU A 151 -1.91 -0.49 15.88
C GLU A 151 -2.11 -1.92 15.35
N ASP A 152 -3.25 -2.17 14.73
CA ASP A 152 -3.39 -3.35 13.86
C ASP A 152 -2.39 -3.17 12.69
N ILE A 153 -1.75 -4.25 12.24
CA ILE A 153 -0.74 -4.20 11.18
C ILE A 153 -1.17 -5.08 10.01
N SER A 154 -1.46 -4.45 8.88
CA SER A 154 -1.64 -5.09 7.59
C SER A 154 -0.30 -5.07 6.83
N CYS A 155 0.17 -6.24 6.39
CA CYS A 155 1.44 -6.38 5.68
C CYS A 155 1.36 -7.43 4.56
N VAL A 156 1.95 -7.11 3.40
CA VAL A 156 2.09 -8.01 2.24
C VAL A 156 3.55 -8.02 1.82
N VAL A 157 4.13 -9.21 1.72
CA VAL A 157 5.47 -9.40 1.16
C VAL A 157 5.35 -10.16 -0.15
N VAL A 158 5.81 -9.55 -1.25
CA VAL A 158 5.87 -10.16 -2.57
C VAL A 158 7.31 -10.57 -2.83
N ALA A 159 7.59 -11.87 -2.84
CA ALA A 159 8.91 -12.41 -3.14
C ALA A 159 9.09 -12.69 -4.64
N PHE A 160 10.29 -12.41 -5.13
CA PHE A 160 10.72 -12.69 -6.51
C PHE A 160 11.91 -13.66 -6.45
N HIS A 161 11.82 -14.74 -7.23
CA HIS A 161 12.81 -15.82 -7.32
C HIS A 161 13.43 -15.89 -8.71
#